data_AF-S9RX00-F1
#
_entry.id   AF-S9RX00-F1
#
_cell.length_a   1.000
_cell.length_b   1.000
_cell.length_c   1.000
_cell.angle_alpha   90.00
_cell.angle_beta   90.00
_cell.angle_gamma   90.00
#
_symmetry.space_group_name_H-M   'P 1'
#
loop_
_entity.id
_entity.type
_entity.pdbx_description
1 polymer ?
#
loop_
_entity_poly.entity_id
_entity_poly.type
_entity_poly.pdbx_seq_one_letter_code
_entity_poly.pdbx_strand_id
1 'polypeptide(L)'
;MDIFKGRKAMKHVRICADANGGSYIAEGSWPLKKGNFTPPSPSGYSVTDTLCATGVLMMHHPAGYRDEWHCAPAPVLGTVLTGAVRIQTSDGDSRVLSPGDQFAAADLTGKGHKMEGVDGTAYDLMLVVLAARPDTPFGGGVK
;
A
#
# COMPACT_ATOMS: atom_id res chain seq x y z
N MET A 1 1.46 6.83 -27.39
CA MET A 1 2.58 5.89 -27.10
C MET A 1 2.18 5.14 -25.83
N ASP A 2 1.96 3.83 -25.91
CA ASP A 2 1.44 3.05 -24.78
C ASP A 2 2.52 2.87 -23.72
N ILE A 3 2.46 3.69 -22.67
CA ILE A 3 3.41 3.71 -21.55
C ILE A 3 3.37 2.43 -20.69
N PHE A 4 2.48 1.48 -20.99
CA PHE A 4 2.34 0.23 -20.26
C PHE A 4 2.76 -1.00 -21.06
N LYS A 5 3.14 -0.84 -22.34
CA LYS A 5 3.62 -1.96 -23.17
C LYS A 5 4.89 -2.56 -22.56
N GLY A 6 4.79 -3.79 -22.07
CA GLY A 6 5.92 -4.52 -21.45
C GLY A 6 6.17 -4.21 -19.98
N ARG A 7 5.21 -3.58 -19.27
CA ARG A 7 5.32 -3.32 -17.82
C ARG A 7 5.53 -4.64 -17.05
N LYS A 8 6.66 -4.77 -16.35
CA LYS A 8 7.01 -5.96 -15.54
C LYS A 8 6.57 -5.88 -14.07
N ALA A 9 6.22 -4.69 -13.58
CA ALA A 9 5.78 -4.50 -12.21
C ALA A 9 4.93 -3.23 -12.03
N MET A 10 4.09 -3.20 -11.00
CA MET A 10 3.35 -2.01 -10.55
C MET A 10 3.99 -1.45 -9.28
N LYS A 11 4.20 -0.14 -9.20
CA LYS A 11 4.86 0.48 -8.04
C LYS A 11 3.88 0.71 -6.89
N HIS A 12 4.39 0.70 -5.68
CA HIS A 12 3.68 1.11 -4.47
C HIS A 12 4.68 1.65 -3.44
N VAL A 13 4.19 2.40 -2.46
CA VAL A 13 4.99 2.83 -1.30
C VAL A 13 4.94 1.75 -0.21
N ARG A 14 6.03 1.55 0.52
CA ARG A 14 6.07 0.70 1.71
C ARG A 14 6.35 1.56 2.94
N ILE A 15 5.59 1.32 3.99
CA ILE A 15 5.81 1.92 5.31
C ILE A 15 6.34 0.81 6.22
N CYS A 16 7.56 0.98 6.70
CA CYS A 16 8.32 -0.07 7.37
C CYS A 16 8.72 0.39 8.78
N ALA A 17 8.75 -0.53 9.74
CA ALA A 17 9.42 -0.31 11.01
C ALA A 17 10.94 -0.44 10.83
N ASP A 18 11.73 0.36 11.54
CA ASP A 18 13.18 0.18 11.60
C ASP A 18 13.62 -0.63 12.84
N ALA A 19 14.90 -1.02 12.87
CA ALA A 19 15.47 -1.81 13.97
C ALA A 19 15.67 -1.03 15.28
N ASN A 20 15.58 0.29 15.25
CA ASN A 20 15.81 1.20 16.39
C ASN A 20 14.48 1.68 17.01
N GLY A 21 13.34 1.10 16.63
CA GLY A 21 12.01 1.49 17.12
C GLY A 21 11.40 2.69 16.40
N GLY A 22 12.01 3.16 15.30
CA GLY A 22 11.43 4.12 14.37
C GLY A 22 10.76 3.43 13.17
N SER A 23 10.72 4.14 12.05
CA SER A 23 10.02 3.78 10.83
C SER A 23 10.56 4.60 9.65
N TYR A 24 10.43 4.05 8.45
CA TYR A 24 10.90 4.65 7.21
C TYR A 24 10.01 4.29 6.02
N ILE A 25 10.08 5.11 4.97
CA ILE A 25 9.43 4.85 3.68
C ILE A 25 10.40 4.14 2.74
N ALA A 26 9.90 3.14 2.01
CA ALA A 26 10.63 2.48 0.93
C ALA A 26 9.79 2.38 -0.34
N GLU A 27 10.47 2.27 -1.48
CA GLU A 27 9.83 1.93 -2.75
C GLU A 27 9.56 0.42 -2.82
N GLY A 28 8.36 0.06 -3.26
CA GLY A 28 7.94 -1.31 -3.48
C GLY A 28 7.46 -1.53 -4.91
N SER A 29 7.40 -2.80 -5.32
CA SER A 29 6.78 -3.15 -6.60
C SER A 29 6.08 -4.50 -6.52
N TRP A 30 4.95 -4.60 -7.22
CA TRP A 30 4.20 -5.81 -7.47
C TRP A 30 4.67 -6.44 -8.77
N PRO A 31 5.40 -7.57 -8.73
CA PRO A 31 5.82 -8.25 -9.94
C PRO A 31 4.60 -8.75 -10.74
N LEU A 32 4.63 -8.53 -12.05
CA LEU A 32 3.59 -8.97 -12.96
C LEU A 32 4.00 -10.24 -13.70
N LYS A 33 3.09 -11.21 -13.78
CA LYS A 33 3.20 -12.42 -14.61
C LYS A 33 2.04 -12.51 -15.58
N LYS A 34 2.22 -13.23 -16.70
CA LYS A 34 1.14 -13.46 -17.66
C LYS A 34 -0.06 -14.08 -16.93
N GLY A 35 -1.20 -13.43 -17.02
CA GLY A 35 -2.39 -13.76 -16.26
C GLY A 35 -3.33 -14.72 -16.98
N ASN A 36 -4.07 -15.47 -16.17
CA ASN A 36 -5.26 -16.21 -16.56
C ASN A 36 -6.26 -16.23 -15.39
N PHE A 37 -6.58 -15.04 -14.86
CA PHE A 37 -7.40 -14.88 -13.66
C PHE A 37 -8.86 -15.25 -13.90
N THR A 38 -9.42 -14.92 -15.07
CA THR A 38 -10.85 -15.09 -15.39
C THR A 38 -11.12 -15.60 -16.81
N PRO A 39 -10.90 -16.89 -17.14
CA PRO A 39 -11.50 -17.47 -18.35
C PRO A 39 -13.03 -17.27 -18.35
N PRO A 40 -13.69 -16.91 -19.48
CA PRO A 40 -13.21 -16.87 -20.86
C PRO A 40 -12.68 -15.48 -21.31
N SER A 41 -12.40 -14.55 -20.39
CA SER A 41 -11.87 -13.23 -20.76
C SER A 41 -10.61 -13.37 -21.63
N PRO A 42 -10.38 -12.44 -22.60
CA PRO A 42 -9.23 -12.50 -23.47
C PRO A 42 -7.92 -12.61 -22.69
N SER A 43 -7.04 -13.52 -23.13
CA SER A 43 -5.67 -13.58 -22.63
C SER A 43 -4.88 -12.33 -23.02
N GLY A 44 -3.78 -12.05 -22.31
CA GLY A 44 -2.86 -10.96 -22.66
C GLY A 44 -2.72 -9.87 -21.60
N TYR A 45 -3.50 -9.93 -20.51
CA TYR A 45 -3.25 -9.14 -19.32
C TYR A 45 -2.24 -9.85 -18.40
N SER A 46 -1.60 -9.07 -17.53
CA SER A 46 -0.70 -9.58 -16.50
C SER A 46 -1.31 -9.40 -15.12
N VAL A 47 -0.96 -10.27 -14.19
CA VAL A 47 -1.48 -10.33 -12.83
C VAL A 47 -0.34 -10.41 -11.83
N THR A 48 -0.64 -10.11 -10.58
CA THR A 48 0.21 -10.48 -9.45
C THR A 48 -0.21 -11.86 -8.94
N ASP A 49 0.53 -12.41 -7.99
CA ASP A 49 -0.04 -13.38 -7.07
C ASP A 49 -1.14 -12.75 -6.20
N THR A 50 -2.10 -13.55 -5.77
CA THR A 50 -3.14 -13.09 -4.85
C THR A 50 -2.56 -12.94 -3.45
N LEU A 51 -2.97 -11.89 -2.75
CA LEU A 51 -2.67 -11.71 -1.34
C LEU A 51 -3.85 -12.24 -0.53
N CYS A 52 -3.58 -13.03 0.52
CA CYS A 52 -4.63 -13.46 1.44
C CYS A 52 -5.08 -12.26 2.26
N ALA A 53 -6.38 -11.94 2.19
CA ALA A 53 -7.00 -10.85 2.93
C ALA A 53 -7.97 -11.40 3.99
N THR A 54 -8.02 -10.74 5.13
CA THR A 54 -8.94 -11.06 6.23
C THR A 54 -10.08 -10.05 6.35
N GLY A 55 -9.97 -8.92 5.67
CA GLY A 55 -11.01 -7.90 5.63
C GLY A 55 -10.74 -6.82 4.60
N VAL A 56 -11.81 -6.08 4.28
CA VAL A 56 -11.77 -4.89 3.44
C VAL A 56 -12.59 -3.83 4.14
N LEU A 57 -12.11 -2.59 4.14
CA LEU A 57 -12.84 -1.46 4.66
C LEU A 57 -12.62 -0.23 3.76
N MET A 58 -13.64 0.62 3.71
CA MET A 58 -13.58 1.94 3.08
C MET A 58 -13.55 2.97 4.19
N MET A 59 -12.63 3.93 4.07
CA MET A 59 -12.33 4.89 5.12
C MET A 59 -12.42 6.29 4.55
N HIS A 60 -13.29 7.11 5.13
CA HIS A 60 -13.40 8.53 4.81
C HIS A 60 -12.67 9.34 5.87
N HIS A 61 -11.78 10.24 5.45
CA HIS A 61 -11.16 11.23 6.32
C HIS A 61 -11.66 12.62 5.94
N PRO A 62 -12.39 13.31 6.84
CA PRO A 62 -12.90 14.64 6.55
C PRO A 62 -11.77 15.67 6.45
N ALA A 63 -12.07 16.82 5.85
CA ALA A 63 -11.13 17.94 5.78
C ALA A 63 -10.65 18.35 7.18
N GLY A 64 -9.35 18.61 7.31
CA GLY A 64 -8.70 18.91 8.59
C GLY A 64 -8.39 17.70 9.47
N TYR A 65 -8.80 16.48 9.09
CA TYR A 65 -8.39 15.27 9.80
C TYR A 65 -6.87 15.08 9.68
N ARG A 66 -6.23 14.85 10.83
CA ARG A 66 -4.81 14.51 10.95
C ARG A 66 -4.71 13.33 11.88
N ASP A 67 -4.17 12.24 11.36
CA ASP A 67 -3.81 11.11 12.19
C ASP A 67 -2.46 11.40 12.85
N GLU A 68 -2.33 11.07 14.13
CA GLU A 68 -1.07 11.23 14.85
C GLU A 68 -0.20 9.97 14.69
N TRP A 69 1.03 10.00 15.21
CA TRP A 69 1.95 8.87 15.12
C TRP A 69 1.34 7.56 15.65
N HIS A 70 1.21 6.55 14.80
CA HIS A 70 0.72 5.23 15.16
C HIS A 70 1.32 4.13 14.27
N CYS A 71 1.38 2.91 14.80
CA CYS A 71 1.70 1.71 14.01
C CYS A 71 0.45 1.20 13.29
N ALA A 72 0.63 0.59 12.13
CA ALA A 72 -0.44 -0.15 11.49
C ALA A 72 -0.93 -1.30 12.42
N PRO A 73 -2.25 -1.48 12.62
CA PRO A 73 -2.79 -2.50 13.53
C PRO A 73 -2.62 -3.93 12.99
N ALA A 74 -2.38 -4.05 11.69
CA ALA A 74 -2.09 -5.27 10.94
C ALA A 74 -1.39 -4.88 9.63
N PRO A 75 -0.80 -5.82 8.87
CA PRO A 75 -0.33 -5.52 7.53
C PRO A 75 -1.52 -5.10 6.66
N VAL A 76 -1.46 -3.90 6.07
CA VAL A 76 -2.55 -3.36 5.26
C VAL A 76 -2.04 -2.90 3.90
N LEU A 77 -2.82 -3.18 2.86
CA LEU A 77 -2.67 -2.57 1.54
C LEU A 77 -3.71 -1.46 1.42
N GLY A 78 -3.25 -0.21 1.47
CA GLY A 78 -4.08 0.97 1.25
C GLY A 78 -4.05 1.41 -0.21
N THR A 79 -5.22 1.82 -0.71
CA THR A 79 -5.36 2.50 -2.01
C THR A 79 -6.06 3.83 -1.78
N VAL A 80 -5.49 4.92 -2.31
CA VAL A 80 -6.13 6.23 -2.29
C VAL A 80 -7.23 6.23 -3.34
N LEU A 81 -8.47 6.49 -2.92
CA LEU A 81 -9.64 6.53 -3.81
C LEU A 81 -9.92 7.95 -4.30
N THR A 82 -9.84 8.94 -3.41
CA THR A 82 -10.13 10.35 -3.69
C THR A 82 -9.21 11.25 -2.85
N GLY A 83 -9.09 12.52 -3.25
CA GLY A 83 -8.21 13.48 -2.57
C GLY A 83 -6.73 13.13 -2.73
N ALA A 84 -5.90 13.61 -1.81
CA ALA A 84 -4.49 13.23 -1.73
C ALA A 84 -4.06 13.18 -0.26
N VAL A 85 -3.25 12.19 0.10
CA VAL A 85 -2.77 11.97 1.46
C VAL A 85 -1.25 12.12 1.53
N ARG A 86 -0.77 12.84 2.53
CA ARG A 86 0.64 12.89 2.91
C ARG A 86 0.88 11.85 4.00
N ILE A 87 1.80 10.94 3.76
CA ILE A 87 2.30 9.99 4.74
C ILE A 87 3.67 10.47 5.20
N GLN A 88 3.93 10.43 6.51
CA GLN A 88 5.24 10.75 7.07
C GLN A 88 5.69 9.66 8.04
N THR A 89 6.96 9.26 7.93
CA THR A 89 7.62 8.32 8.85
C THR A 89 8.54 9.04 9.83
N SER A 90 8.95 8.33 10.87
CA SER A 90 9.66 8.92 12.00
C SER A 90 11.09 9.36 11.69
N ASP A 91 11.68 8.84 10.62
CA ASP A 91 12.94 9.31 10.03
C ASP A 91 12.82 10.67 9.31
N GLY A 92 11.60 11.19 9.18
CA GLY A 92 11.30 12.47 8.56
C GLY A 92 10.94 12.39 7.08
N ASP A 93 11.07 11.24 6.41
CA ASP A 93 10.65 11.10 5.00
C ASP A 93 9.13 11.27 4.90
N SER A 94 8.68 11.88 3.80
CA SER A 94 7.29 12.14 3.53
C SER A 94 6.95 11.99 2.06
N ARG A 95 5.84 11.29 1.78
CA ARG A 95 5.32 11.09 0.42
C ARG A 95 3.88 11.52 0.33
N VAL A 96 3.53 12.13 -0.80
CA VAL A 96 2.15 12.43 -1.17
C VAL A 96 1.67 11.35 -2.13
N LEU A 97 0.53 10.74 -1.81
CA LEU A 97 -0.15 9.75 -2.63
C LEU A 97 -1.47 10.33 -3.15
N SER A 98 -1.70 10.13 -4.45
CA SER A 98 -2.86 10.61 -5.20
C SER A 98 -3.81 9.45 -5.54
N PRO A 99 -5.02 9.72 -6.08
CA PRO A 99 -5.97 8.66 -6.39
C PRO A 99 -5.37 7.61 -7.33
N GLY A 100 -5.51 6.34 -6.95
CA GLY A 100 -4.92 5.19 -7.64
C GLY A 100 -3.54 4.76 -7.12
N ASP A 101 -2.84 5.60 -6.35
CA ASP A 101 -1.61 5.20 -5.68
C ASP A 101 -1.91 4.21 -4.53
N GLN A 102 -0.94 3.33 -4.28
CA GLN A 102 -1.01 2.33 -3.23
C GLN A 102 0.14 2.45 -2.23
N PHE A 103 -0.15 2.09 -0.99
CA PHE A 103 0.86 1.86 0.03
C PHE A 103 0.62 0.54 0.76
N ALA A 104 1.72 -0.13 1.13
CA ALA A 104 1.71 -1.28 2.01
C ALA A 104 2.28 -0.86 3.37
N ALA A 105 1.42 -0.80 4.39
CA ALA A 105 1.85 -0.49 5.74
C ALA A 105 2.15 -1.80 6.50
N ALA A 106 3.41 -1.97 6.88
CA ALA A 106 3.92 -3.13 7.63
C ALA A 106 4.76 -2.71 8.85
N ASP A 107 4.68 -1.44 9.23
CA ASP A 107 5.24 -0.84 10.44
C ASP A 107 4.41 -1.20 11.68
N LEU A 108 4.40 -2.50 11.99
CA LEU A 108 3.61 -3.07 13.11
C LEU A 108 4.19 -2.77 14.49
N THR A 109 5.36 -2.15 14.55
CA THR A 109 6.11 -1.85 15.76
C THR A 109 6.85 -0.53 15.59
N GLY A 110 7.31 0.06 16.70
CA GLY A 110 8.06 1.33 16.68
C GLY A 110 7.16 2.54 16.73
N LYS A 111 7.63 3.67 16.18
CA LYS A 111 6.88 4.94 16.16
C LYS A 111 5.81 5.00 15.05
N GLY A 112 5.95 4.16 14.04
CA GLY A 112 5.01 4.05 12.93
C GLY A 112 4.94 5.30 12.06
N HIS A 113 3.75 5.64 11.55
CA HIS A 113 3.56 6.76 10.62
C HIS A 113 2.45 7.69 11.10
N LYS A 114 2.33 8.83 10.43
CA LYS A 114 1.17 9.72 10.54
C LYS A 114 0.67 10.07 9.15
N MET A 115 -0.61 10.41 9.06
CA MET A 115 -1.27 10.73 7.79
C MET A 115 -2.11 11.98 7.89
N GLU A 116 -2.11 12.78 6.83
CA GLU A 116 -3.01 13.94 6.72
C GLU A 116 -3.35 14.21 5.26
N GLY A 117 -4.53 14.81 5.04
CA GLY A 117 -4.89 15.28 3.72
C GLY A 117 -3.96 16.42 3.28
N VAL A 118 -3.55 16.40 2.00
CA VAL A 118 -2.78 17.51 1.42
C VAL A 118 -3.61 18.79 1.49
N ASP A 119 -2.98 19.87 1.94
CA ASP A 119 -3.62 21.18 2.17
C ASP A 119 -4.86 21.11 3.08
N GLY A 120 -4.94 20.10 3.96
CA GLY A 120 -6.07 19.90 4.86
C GLY A 120 -7.35 19.42 4.17
N THR A 121 -7.26 18.94 2.93
CA THR A 121 -8.41 18.42 2.18
C THR A 121 -8.87 17.05 2.68
N ALA A 122 -10.12 16.68 2.37
CA ALA A 122 -10.63 15.34 2.64
C ALA A 122 -10.01 14.31 1.69
N TYR A 123 -9.91 13.06 2.13
CA TYR A 123 -9.44 11.96 1.30
C TYR A 123 -10.09 10.64 1.71
N ASP A 124 -10.27 9.75 0.74
CA ASP A 124 -10.84 8.42 0.96
C ASP A 124 -9.81 7.33 0.67
N LEU A 125 -9.80 6.30 1.50
CA LEU A 125 -8.97 5.11 1.32
C LEU A 125 -9.84 3.85 1.21
N MET A 126 -9.38 2.89 0.41
CA MET A 126 -9.75 1.48 0.59
C MET A 126 -8.57 0.78 1.24
N LEU A 127 -8.80 0.12 2.38
CA LEU A 127 -7.80 -0.73 3.02
C LEU A 127 -8.19 -2.20 2.86
N VAL A 128 -7.23 -2.99 2.41
CA VAL A 128 -7.29 -4.46 2.46
C VAL A 128 -6.41 -4.90 3.62
N VAL A 129 -7.01 -5.53 4.63
CA VAL A 129 -6.28 -6.12 5.76
C VAL A 129 -5.74 -7.47 5.32
N LEU A 130 -4.42 -7.64 5.37
CA LEU A 130 -3.72 -8.81 4.87
C LEU A 130 -3.50 -9.82 6.00
N ALA A 131 -3.57 -11.12 5.67
CA ALA A 131 -3.30 -12.20 6.61
C ALA A 131 -1.82 -12.29 7.02
N ALA A 132 -0.91 -11.76 6.20
CA ALA A 132 0.52 -11.70 6.46
C ALA A 132 1.15 -10.52 5.70
N ARG A 133 2.39 -10.17 6.04
CA ARG A 133 3.07 -9.02 5.43
C ARG A 133 3.31 -9.24 3.93
N PRO A 134 3.13 -8.20 3.09
CA PRO A 134 3.37 -8.28 1.66
C PRO A 134 4.85 -8.25 1.24
N ASP A 135 5.77 -8.01 2.18
CA ASP A 135 7.21 -7.92 1.94
C ASP A 135 7.98 -9.23 2.13
N THR A 136 7.36 -10.22 2.74
CA THR A 136 7.77 -11.61 2.61
C THR A 136 7.37 -12.12 1.21
N PRO A 137 8.29 -12.72 0.43
CA PRO A 137 7.90 -13.44 -0.77
C PRO A 137 6.86 -14.49 -0.40
N PHE A 138 5.60 -14.29 -0.82
CA PHE A 138 4.59 -15.34 -0.79
C PHE A 138 4.99 -16.39 -1.83
N GLY A 139 5.80 -17.36 -1.41
CA GLY A 139 6.38 -18.37 -2.30
C GLY A 139 7.43 -19.29 -1.67
N GLY A 140 7.85 -19.06 -0.42
CA GLY A 140 8.66 -20.00 0.36
C GLY A 140 7.79 -21.04 1.08
N GLY A 141 6.95 -21.76 0.34
CA GLY A 141 6.30 -22.94 0.89
C GLY A 141 7.37 -23.96 1.21
N VAL A 142 7.50 -24.29 2.49
CA VAL A 142 8.16 -25.53 2.93
C VAL A 142 7.56 -26.68 2.12
N LYS A 143 8.40 -27.29 1.29
CA LYS A 143 8.36 -28.71 0.96
C LYS A 143 9.76 -29.25 1.09
#